data_AF-A0A257SJ56-F1
#
_entry.id   AF-A0A257SJ56-F1
#
_cell.length_a   1.000
_cell.length_b   1.000
_cell.length_c   1.000
_cell.angle_alpha   90.00
_cell.angle_beta   90.00
_cell.angle_gamma   90.00
#
_symmetry.space_group_name_H-M   'P 1'
#
loop_
_entity.id
_entity.type
_entity.pdbx_description
1 polymer ?
#
loop_
_entity_poly.entity_id
_entity_poly.type
_entity_poly.pdbx_seq_one_letter_code
_entity_poly.pdbx_strand_id
1 'polypeptide(L)'
;MVVIYQENRSFDHYFGAYQHPRGAAVANLLGPNGKISAAFDGLQKNPAGIPYSTLPMPKELPGLQHRLLPNRPFAVGPYVAADQNIPWDPAHLFFRMQREANGGKMDRFVGMALSKGHFSLDHAPVSDVDSMQAAYAVSRPSGAVLGYYTRQDLPFYHALADHV
;
A
#
# COMPACT_ATOMS: atom_id res chain seq x y z
N MET A 1 -19.88 14.23 19.95
CA MET A 1 -19.27 13.55 18.79
C MET A 1 -17.82 13.98 18.74
N VAL A 2 -16.89 13.04 18.87
CA VAL A 2 -15.45 13.31 18.73
C VAL A 2 -15.00 12.59 17.47
N VAL A 3 -14.34 13.29 16.55
CA VAL A 3 -13.78 12.73 15.32
C VAL A 3 -12.27 12.85 15.41
N ILE A 4 -11.57 11.71 15.38
CA ILE A 4 -10.11 11.66 15.36
C ILE A 4 -9.67 11.49 13.91
N TYR A 5 -8.96 12.47 13.37
CA TYR A 5 -8.38 12.40 12.03
C TYR A 5 -6.93 11.92 12.14
N GLN A 6 -6.60 10.82 11.48
CA GLN A 6 -5.22 10.36 11.33
C GLN A 6 -4.78 10.51 9.89
N GLU A 7 -3.52 10.91 9.71
CA GLU A 7 -2.99 11.14 8.38
C GLU A 7 -2.52 9.82 7.74
N ASN A 8 -2.79 9.73 6.43
CA ASN A 8 -1.87 9.13 5.47
C ASN A 8 -1.62 7.62 5.51
N ARG A 9 -2.56 6.84 6.06
CA ARG A 9 -2.50 5.37 6.05
C ARG A 9 -3.77 4.81 5.43
N SER A 10 -3.63 3.89 4.48
CA SER A 10 -4.78 3.21 3.87
C SER A 10 -5.47 2.30 4.89
N PHE A 11 -6.75 2.01 4.67
CA PHE A 11 -7.48 1.04 5.50
C PHE A 11 -6.74 -0.31 5.58
N ASP A 12 -6.27 -0.82 4.44
CA ASP A 12 -5.53 -2.10 4.37
C ASP A 12 -4.22 -2.07 5.14
N HIS A 13 -3.61 -0.88 5.34
CA HIS A 13 -2.41 -0.76 6.14
C HIS A 13 -2.65 -1.04 7.62
N TYR A 14 -3.83 -0.68 8.16
CA TYR A 14 -4.16 -0.88 9.58
C TYR A 14 -5.01 -2.14 9.80
N PHE A 15 -5.93 -2.42 8.88
CA PHE A 15 -6.97 -3.43 9.03
C PHE A 15 -6.96 -4.49 7.91
N GLY A 16 -5.94 -4.49 7.04
CA GLY A 16 -5.81 -5.47 5.96
C GLY A 16 -5.77 -6.91 6.44
N ALA A 17 -5.24 -7.14 7.65
CA ALA A 17 -5.22 -8.44 8.32
C ALA A 17 -6.17 -8.53 9.53
N TYR A 18 -7.16 -7.62 9.64
CA TYR A 18 -8.14 -7.65 10.71
C TYR A 18 -9.03 -8.91 10.61
N GLN A 19 -9.25 -9.55 11.75
CA GLN A 19 -10.23 -10.62 11.89
C GLN A 19 -11.11 -10.27 13.08
N HIS A 20 -12.42 -10.26 12.85
CA HIS A 20 -13.38 -9.98 13.89
C HIS A 20 -13.43 -11.15 14.89
N PRO A 21 -13.33 -10.93 16.22
CA PRO A 21 -13.26 -12.02 17.21
C PRO A 21 -14.47 -12.97 17.19
N ARG A 22 -15.65 -12.45 16.83
CA ARG A 22 -16.89 -13.24 16.64
C ARG A 22 -17.02 -13.90 15.25
N GLY A 23 -15.99 -13.83 14.41
CA GLY A 23 -15.98 -14.45 13.07
C GLY A 23 -16.81 -13.72 12.00
N ALA A 24 -17.15 -12.45 12.20
CA ALA A 24 -17.82 -11.66 11.17
C ALA A 24 -16.91 -11.50 9.95
N ALA A 25 -17.51 -11.61 8.75
CA ALA A 25 -16.78 -11.43 7.50
C ALA A 25 -16.38 -9.96 7.34
N VAL A 26 -15.12 -9.71 6.98
CA VAL A 26 -14.57 -8.39 6.70
C VAL A 26 -13.93 -8.42 5.33
N ALA A 27 -14.32 -7.49 4.45
CA ALA A 27 -13.68 -7.33 3.15
C ALA A 27 -12.33 -6.63 3.35
N ASN A 28 -11.24 -7.38 3.30
CA ASN A 28 -9.87 -6.89 3.46
C ASN A 28 -8.88 -7.79 2.67
N LEU A 29 -7.60 -7.79 3.05
CA LEU A 29 -6.57 -8.57 2.35
C LEU A 29 -6.69 -10.09 2.57
N LEU A 30 -7.48 -10.53 3.54
CA LEU A 30 -7.61 -11.94 3.90
C LEU A 30 -8.64 -12.65 3.02
N GLY A 31 -8.31 -13.89 2.63
CA GLY A 31 -9.26 -14.84 2.07
C GLY A 31 -10.07 -15.55 3.17
N PRO A 32 -11.00 -16.44 2.78
CA PRO A 32 -11.85 -17.19 3.71
C PRO A 32 -11.09 -18.05 4.74
N ASN A 33 -9.83 -18.37 4.47
CA ASN A 33 -8.95 -19.14 5.35
C ASN A 33 -8.16 -18.27 6.36
N GLY A 34 -8.42 -16.96 6.42
CA GLY A 34 -7.72 -16.03 7.30
C GLY A 34 -6.27 -15.74 6.89
N LYS A 35 -5.84 -16.17 5.69
CA LYS A 35 -4.53 -15.87 5.10
C LYS A 35 -4.69 -14.83 4.00
N ILE A 36 -3.60 -14.16 3.64
CA ILE A 36 -3.61 -13.22 2.51
C ILE A 36 -4.11 -13.92 1.25
N SER A 37 -5.13 -13.33 0.63
CA SER A 37 -5.76 -13.87 -0.57
C SER A 37 -4.75 -14.03 -1.71
N ALA A 38 -4.85 -15.15 -2.43
CA ALA A 38 -4.04 -15.39 -3.62
C ALA A 38 -4.35 -14.43 -4.77
N ALA A 39 -5.48 -13.70 -4.69
CA ALA A 39 -5.83 -12.67 -5.66
C ALA A 39 -4.81 -11.52 -5.73
N PHE A 40 -3.99 -11.34 -4.69
CA PHE A 40 -2.95 -10.32 -4.67
C PHE A 40 -1.58 -10.83 -5.16
N ASP A 41 -1.44 -12.13 -5.44
CA ASP A 41 -0.17 -12.72 -5.84
C ASP A 41 0.21 -12.30 -7.26
N GLY A 42 1.35 -11.64 -7.39
CA GLY A 42 1.86 -11.16 -8.68
C GLY A 42 1.09 -9.96 -9.24
N LEU A 43 0.20 -9.34 -8.45
CA LEU A 43 -0.71 -8.31 -8.96
C LEU A 43 0.03 -7.08 -9.46
N GLN A 44 1.07 -6.62 -8.74
CA GLN A 44 1.72 -5.35 -9.03
C GLN A 44 2.65 -5.44 -10.24
N LYS A 45 2.59 -4.44 -11.11
CA LYS A 45 3.35 -4.38 -12.35
C LYS A 45 4.25 -3.16 -12.43
N ASN A 46 5.36 -3.33 -13.12
CA ASN A 46 6.26 -2.25 -13.46
C ASN A 46 5.67 -1.36 -14.59
N PRO A 47 6.31 -0.24 -14.93
CA PRO A 47 5.84 0.66 -15.99
C PRO A 47 5.67 -0.01 -17.37
N ALA A 48 6.38 -1.11 -17.64
CA ALA A 48 6.26 -1.88 -18.87
C ALA A 48 5.10 -2.89 -18.82
N GLY A 49 4.29 -2.90 -17.75
CA GLY A 49 3.18 -3.85 -17.56
C GLY A 49 3.62 -5.25 -17.14
N ILE A 50 4.89 -5.45 -16.79
CA ILE A 50 5.43 -6.75 -16.37
C ILE A 50 5.28 -6.89 -14.85
N PRO A 51 4.72 -7.99 -14.34
CA PRO A 51 4.65 -8.26 -12.91
C PRO A 51 6.03 -8.24 -12.25
N TYR A 52 6.12 -7.65 -11.06
CA TYR A 52 7.35 -7.74 -10.26
C TYR A 52 7.57 -9.20 -9.82
N SER A 53 8.79 -9.70 -9.99
CA SER A 53 9.22 -10.98 -9.41
C SER A 53 9.52 -10.83 -7.91
N THR A 54 10.23 -9.76 -7.56
CA THR A 54 10.45 -9.30 -6.17
C THR A 54 10.12 -7.83 -6.06
N LEU A 55 9.66 -7.43 -4.89
CA LEU A 55 9.27 -6.05 -4.64
C LEU A 55 10.50 -5.14 -4.50
N PRO A 56 10.53 -3.98 -5.20
CA PRO A 56 11.62 -3.01 -5.06
C PRO A 56 11.51 -2.30 -3.69
N MET A 57 12.52 -2.42 -2.83
CA MET A 57 12.49 -1.78 -1.51
C MET A 57 13.14 -0.38 -1.51
N PRO A 58 12.56 0.60 -0.80
CA PRO A 58 13.13 1.93 -0.70
C PRO A 58 14.38 1.91 0.19
N LYS A 59 15.37 2.75 -0.12
CA LYS A 59 16.60 2.89 0.69
C LYS A 59 16.32 3.58 2.02
N GLU A 60 15.23 4.34 2.09
CA GLU A 60 14.76 5.09 3.25
C GLU A 60 14.18 4.19 4.34
N LEU A 61 13.98 2.90 4.05
CA LEU A 61 13.54 1.89 5.02
C LEU A 61 14.65 0.85 5.22
N PRO A 62 15.61 1.09 6.13
CA PRO A 62 16.74 0.20 6.36
C PRO A 62 16.32 -1.25 6.68
N GLY A 63 15.23 -1.43 7.43
CA GLY A 63 14.68 -2.75 7.78
C GLY A 63 14.19 -3.57 6.57
N LEU A 64 13.86 -2.90 5.46
CA LEU A 64 13.34 -3.50 4.24
C LEU A 64 14.34 -3.49 3.08
N GLN A 65 15.33 -2.59 3.08
CA GLN A 65 16.22 -2.31 1.94
C GLN A 65 16.85 -3.57 1.30
N HIS A 66 17.19 -4.58 2.10
CA HIS A 66 17.88 -5.80 1.65
C HIS A 66 16.95 -7.03 1.58
N ARG A 67 15.64 -6.83 1.74
CA ARG A 67 14.66 -7.93 1.76
C ARG A 67 14.17 -8.26 0.36
N LEU A 68 14.18 -9.54 0.03
CA LEU A 68 13.58 -10.09 -1.19
C LEU A 68 12.16 -10.54 -0.89
N LEU A 69 11.23 -9.60 -0.91
CA LEU A 69 9.82 -9.89 -0.65
C LEU A 69 9.09 -10.23 -1.97
N PRO A 70 8.21 -11.25 -1.95
CA PRO A 70 7.40 -11.59 -3.10
C PRO A 70 6.39 -10.47 -3.41
N ASN A 71 5.92 -10.42 -4.66
CA ASN A 71 4.90 -9.48 -5.11
C ASN A 71 3.52 -9.82 -4.54
N ARG A 72 3.31 -9.48 -3.27
CA ARG A 72 2.05 -9.61 -2.53
C ARG A 72 2.11 -8.78 -1.24
N PRO A 73 0.96 -8.49 -0.59
CA PRO A 73 0.94 -7.87 0.72
C PRO A 73 1.72 -8.68 1.77
N PHE A 74 2.36 -7.96 2.70
CA PHE A 74 3.19 -8.57 3.74
C PHE A 74 3.09 -7.83 5.08
N ALA A 75 3.30 -8.55 6.18
CA ALA A 75 3.36 -7.96 7.51
C ALA A 75 4.61 -7.07 7.64
N VAL A 76 4.40 -5.78 7.88
CA VAL A 76 5.49 -4.79 7.92
C VAL A 76 6.11 -4.63 9.32
N GLY A 77 5.37 -4.97 10.37
CA GLY A 77 5.78 -4.87 11.78
C GLY A 77 7.18 -5.39 12.11
N PRO A 78 7.60 -6.57 11.60
CA PRO A 78 8.95 -7.10 11.82
C PRO A 78 10.09 -6.24 11.26
N TYR A 79 9.80 -5.28 10.37
CA TYR A 79 10.78 -4.44 9.70
C TYR A 79 10.66 -2.97 10.09
N VAL A 80 9.43 -2.52 10.40
CA VAL A 80 9.09 -1.14 10.73
C VAL A 80 8.09 -1.18 11.87
N ALA A 81 8.49 -0.75 13.06
CA ALA A 81 7.60 -0.70 14.21
C ALA A 81 6.50 0.36 14.01
N ALA A 82 5.29 0.08 14.50
CA ALA A 82 4.12 0.93 14.28
C ALA A 82 4.17 2.29 15.00
N ASP A 83 5.01 2.40 16.03
CA ASP A 83 5.26 3.61 16.81
C ASP A 83 6.37 4.49 16.21
N GLN A 84 7.07 4.00 15.17
CA GLN A 84 8.13 4.76 14.52
C GLN A 84 7.55 5.76 13.52
N ASN A 85 7.82 7.04 13.76
CA ASN A 85 7.60 8.07 12.76
C ASN A 85 8.67 7.98 11.67
N ILE A 86 8.41 7.18 10.64
CA ILE A 86 9.31 7.08 9.50
C ILE A 86 8.98 8.19 8.49
N PRO A 87 9.98 8.95 8.00
CA PRO A 87 9.82 9.90 6.90
C PRO A 87 9.67 9.16 5.56
N TRP A 88 8.66 8.30 5.48
CA TRP A 88 8.28 7.57 4.29
C TRP A 88 6.79 7.81 4.07
N ASP A 89 6.53 8.71 3.14
CA ASP A 89 5.22 9.22 2.79
C ASP A 89 4.97 8.89 1.30
N PRO A 90 4.07 7.94 0.99
CA PRO A 90 3.63 7.70 -0.38
C PRO A 90 3.08 8.98 -1.03
N ALA A 91 2.95 9.02 -2.35
CA ALA A 91 2.38 10.21 -2.97
C ALA A 91 0.83 10.16 -2.92
N HIS A 92 0.19 11.04 -2.13
CA HIS A 92 -1.26 11.05 -1.89
C HIS A 92 -2.07 12.01 -2.79
N LEU A 93 -1.56 12.30 -3.99
CA LEU A 93 -2.22 13.21 -4.93
C LEU A 93 -3.38 12.51 -5.64
N PHE A 94 -4.54 13.19 -5.75
CA PHE A 94 -5.78 12.63 -6.30
C PHE A 94 -5.59 11.92 -7.65
N PHE A 95 -5.00 12.60 -8.63
CA PHE A 95 -4.79 12.04 -9.98
C PHE A 95 -3.79 10.88 -10.00
N ARG A 96 -2.86 10.83 -9.03
CA ARG A 96 -1.95 9.68 -8.88
C ARG A 96 -2.70 8.47 -8.32
N MET A 97 -3.46 8.64 -7.24
CA MET A 97 -4.25 7.53 -6.67
C MET A 97 -5.24 6.96 -7.68
N GLN A 98 -5.85 7.81 -8.52
CA GLN A 98 -6.72 7.33 -9.60
C GLN A 98 -5.96 6.47 -10.62
N ARG A 99 -4.72 6.85 -10.98
CA ARG A 99 -3.86 6.04 -11.85
C ARG A 99 -3.43 4.74 -11.18
N GLU A 100 -3.17 4.75 -9.87
CA GLU A 100 -2.78 3.58 -9.09
C GLU A 100 -3.90 2.54 -9.06
N ALA A 101 -5.14 2.99 -8.86
CA ALA A 101 -6.33 2.15 -8.93
C ALA A 101 -6.53 1.53 -10.31
N ASN A 102 -6.05 2.19 -11.37
CA ASN A 102 -6.04 1.70 -12.76
C ASN A 102 -7.40 1.14 -13.21
N GLY A 103 -8.48 1.91 -13.03
CA GLY A 103 -9.83 1.49 -13.40
C GLY A 103 -10.29 0.22 -12.68
N GLY A 104 -9.82 -0.01 -11.45
CA GLY A 104 -10.15 -1.19 -10.63
C GLY A 104 -9.19 -2.37 -10.76
N LYS A 105 -8.17 -2.30 -11.63
CA LYS A 105 -7.15 -3.36 -11.74
C LYS A 105 -6.19 -3.40 -10.55
N MET A 106 -6.01 -2.29 -9.85
CA MET A 106 -5.23 -2.21 -8.60
C MET A 106 -3.77 -2.70 -8.74
N ASP A 107 -3.16 -2.59 -9.93
CA ASP A 107 -1.88 -3.21 -10.28
C ASP A 107 -0.70 -2.23 -10.42
N ARG A 108 -0.87 -0.96 -10.02
CA ARG A 108 0.14 0.10 -10.22
C ARG A 108 0.67 0.77 -8.95
N PHE A 109 0.20 0.37 -7.76
CA PHE A 109 0.63 0.97 -6.48
C PHE A 109 2.15 0.90 -6.31
N VAL A 110 2.78 -0.24 -6.60
CA VAL A 110 4.24 -0.38 -6.45
C VAL A 110 4.99 0.50 -7.45
N GLY A 111 4.56 0.53 -8.70
CA GLY A 111 5.24 1.29 -9.76
C GLY A 111 5.15 2.80 -9.58
N MET A 112 4.11 3.28 -8.89
CA MET A 112 3.83 4.70 -8.66
C MET A 112 3.86 5.09 -7.16
N ALA A 113 4.47 4.29 -6.31
CA ALA A 113 4.44 4.50 -4.86
C ALA A 113 4.97 5.88 -4.40
N LEU A 114 6.09 6.33 -4.96
CA LEU A 114 6.78 7.55 -4.52
C LEU A 114 6.94 8.54 -5.66
N SER A 115 6.95 9.83 -5.33
CA SER A 115 7.28 10.90 -6.28
C SER A 115 8.78 11.19 -6.30
N LYS A 116 9.35 11.45 -7.49
CA LYS A 116 10.69 12.02 -7.65
C LYS A 116 10.58 13.54 -7.56
N GLY A 117 10.75 14.09 -6.36
CA GLY A 117 10.69 15.54 -6.10
C GLY A 117 9.27 16.13 -6.09
N HIS A 118 9.18 17.47 -6.10
CA HIS A 118 7.93 18.26 -6.03
C HIS A 118 7.17 18.36 -7.37
N PHE A 119 7.42 17.47 -8.34
CA PHE A 119 6.75 17.56 -9.64
C PHE A 119 5.33 17.00 -9.55
N SER A 120 4.37 17.90 -9.37
CA SER A 120 2.95 17.57 -9.27
C SER A 120 2.34 17.47 -10.67
N LEU A 121 1.86 16.28 -11.05
CA LEU A 121 0.98 16.11 -12.21
C LEU A 121 -0.46 16.49 -11.86
N ASP A 122 -0.62 17.60 -11.13
CA ASP A 122 -1.88 17.94 -10.47
C ASP A 122 -3.02 18.25 -11.44
N HIS A 123 -2.73 18.46 -12.73
CA HIS A 123 -3.73 18.94 -13.69
C HIS A 123 -3.76 18.14 -15.01
N ALA A 124 -3.00 17.05 -15.14
CA ALA A 124 -2.94 16.28 -16.39
C ALA A 124 -4.03 15.19 -16.42
N PRO A 125 -4.96 15.19 -17.41
CA PRO A 125 -6.02 14.19 -17.54
C PRO A 125 -5.48 12.75 -17.55
N VAL A 126 -6.24 11.81 -16.98
CA VAL A 126 -5.89 10.38 -16.91
C VAL A 126 -5.97 9.67 -18.28
N SER A 127 -6.53 10.32 -19.30
CA SER A 127 -6.83 9.73 -20.61
C SER A 127 -5.67 9.67 -21.60
N ASP A 128 -4.58 10.40 -21.39
CA ASP A 128 -3.50 10.47 -22.38
C ASP A 128 -2.37 9.50 -22.04
N VAL A 129 -1.96 8.66 -23.00
CA VAL A 129 -0.84 7.70 -22.82
C VAL A 129 0.45 8.43 -22.41
N ASP A 130 0.67 9.63 -22.94
CA ASP A 130 1.78 10.52 -22.56
C ASP A 130 1.73 10.90 -21.07
N SER A 131 0.54 11.05 -20.50
CA SER A 131 0.35 11.35 -19.08
C SER A 131 0.76 10.18 -18.17
N MET A 132 0.56 8.93 -18.63
CA MET A 132 0.98 7.73 -17.90
C MET A 132 2.49 7.53 -17.96
N GLN A 133 3.10 7.75 -19.13
CA GLN A 133 4.56 7.67 -19.27
C GLN A 133 5.24 8.78 -18.45
N ALA A 134 4.69 9.99 -18.46
CA ALA A 134 5.12 11.09 -17.60
C ALA A 134 4.95 10.75 -16.11
N ALA A 135 3.82 10.14 -15.72
CA ALA A 135 3.59 9.69 -14.34
C ALA A 135 4.64 8.71 -13.85
N TYR A 136 5.01 7.73 -14.68
CA TYR A 136 6.08 6.80 -14.33
C TYR A 136 7.47 7.44 -14.34
N ALA A 137 7.74 8.39 -15.25
CA ALA A 137 9.01 9.10 -15.31
C ALA A 137 9.31 9.81 -13.97
N VAL A 138 8.29 10.46 -13.39
CA VAL A 138 8.36 11.14 -12.09
C VAL A 138 8.08 10.22 -10.89
N SER A 139 7.95 8.91 -11.09
CA SER A 139 7.72 7.96 -10.00
C SER A 139 8.97 7.17 -9.64
N ARG A 140 9.08 6.81 -8.36
CA ARG A 140 10.05 5.84 -7.87
C ARG A 140 9.29 4.63 -7.30
N PRO A 141 9.49 3.42 -7.86
CA PRO A 141 8.81 2.24 -7.37
C PRO A 141 9.19 1.91 -5.93
N SER A 142 8.21 1.44 -5.16
CA SER A 142 8.43 0.99 -3.78
C SER A 142 7.40 -0.06 -3.40
N GLY A 143 7.87 -1.22 -2.96
CA GLY A 143 7.05 -2.32 -2.45
C GLY A 143 6.54 -2.08 -1.03
N ALA A 144 7.09 -1.11 -0.31
CA ALA A 144 6.67 -0.82 1.06
C ALA A 144 5.20 -0.40 1.17
N VAL A 145 4.59 0.08 0.07
CA VAL A 145 3.14 0.39 -0.02
C VAL A 145 2.24 -0.83 0.15
N LEU A 146 2.76 -2.05 0.00
CA LEU A 146 2.01 -3.29 0.23
C LEU A 146 2.14 -3.80 1.67
N GLY A 147 2.90 -3.12 2.52
CA GLY A 147 3.05 -3.46 3.92
C GLY A 147 1.74 -3.22 4.67
N TYR A 148 1.37 -4.14 5.57
CA TYR A 148 0.26 -3.95 6.51
C TYR A 148 0.69 -4.30 7.93
N TYR A 149 0.02 -3.70 8.91
CA TYR A 149 0.14 -4.03 10.32
C TYR A 149 -0.90 -5.07 10.75
N THR A 150 -0.54 -5.80 11.79
CA THR A 150 -1.37 -6.83 12.41
C THR A 150 -1.93 -6.34 13.74
N ARG A 151 -2.79 -7.17 14.35
CA ARG A 151 -3.28 -6.93 15.72
C ARG A 151 -2.13 -6.83 16.74
N GLN A 152 -1.05 -7.59 16.56
CA GLN A 152 0.10 -7.49 17.47
C GLN A 152 0.77 -6.12 17.39
N ASP A 153 0.80 -5.53 16.20
CA ASP A 153 1.43 -4.22 15.97
C ASP A 153 0.52 -3.05 16.38
N LEU A 154 -0.79 -3.19 16.18
CA LEU A 154 -1.81 -2.15 16.42
C LEU A 154 -2.94 -2.64 17.34
N PRO A 155 -2.64 -3.08 18.58
CA PRO A 155 -3.62 -3.74 19.44
C PRO A 155 -4.80 -2.84 19.82
N PHE A 156 -4.55 -1.54 20.05
CA PHE A 156 -5.60 -0.59 20.41
C PHE A 156 -6.62 -0.37 19.29
N TYR A 157 -6.17 -0.20 18.04
CA TYR A 157 -7.06 0.02 16.90
C TYR A 157 -7.92 -1.21 16.60
N HIS A 158 -7.33 -2.41 16.68
CA HIS A 158 -8.05 -3.66 16.48
C HIS A 158 -9.06 -3.90 17.61
N ALA A 159 -8.72 -3.59 18.86
CA ALA A 159 -9.64 -3.68 19.98
C ALA A 159 -10.84 -2.73 19.82
N LEU A 160 -10.62 -1.50 19.34
CA LEU A 160 -11.72 -0.57 19.06
C LEU A 160 -12.67 -1.13 17.99
N ALA A 161 -12.15 -1.77 16.95
CA ALA A 161 -12.93 -2.37 15.88
C ALA A 161 -13.76 -3.60 16.34
N ASP A 162 -13.36 -4.28 17.42
CA ASP A 162 -14.08 -5.45 17.95
C ASP A 162 -15.45 -5.12 18.59
N HIS A 163 -15.66 -3.84 18.88
CA HIS A 163 -16.83 -3.32 19.58
C HIS A 163 -17.83 -2.60 18.68
N VAL A 164 -17.63 -2.66 17.36
CA VAL A 164 -18.54 -2.09 16.35
C VAL A 164 -19.57 -3.12 15.89
#